data_AF-A0A1V6UYQ3-F1
#
_entry.id   AF-A0A1V6UYQ3-F1
#
_cell.length_a   1.000
_cell.length_b   1.000
_cell.length_c   1.000
_cell.angle_alpha   90.00
_cell.angle_beta   90.00
_cell.angle_gamma   90.00
#
_symmetry.space_group_name_H-M   'P 1'
#
loop_
_entity.id
_entity.type
_entity.pdbx_description
1 polymer ?
#
loop_
_entity_poly.entity_id
_entity_poly.type
_entity_poly.pdbx_seq_one_letter_code
_entity_poly.pdbx_strand_id
1 'polypeptide(L)'
;MDPEMNKLLKWSVANSQASVGAEGEGSAPNAPAAASTLTPQMINTLFGGPSEADLMRAAMEVVHDNESDLENKLIAFDNFEQLIEGIDNANNLVPLNLWKPLVELLKHDEAEIRRYAAWCLVLLNEIPTLVNLATTETNPANRKKAIYAISSAVRNHQPALDALNKSLPEGYPTDKTDAADMDGIDAIMDKLRSHPVDASA
;
A
#
# COMPACT_ATOMS: atom_id res chain seq x y z
N MET A 1 -8.44 29.23 11.76
CA MET A 1 -9.62 28.94 10.90
C MET A 1 -9.10 28.66 9.51
N ASP A 2 -9.55 27.56 8.91
CA ASP A 2 -9.09 27.12 7.59
C ASP A 2 -9.56 28.12 6.49
N PRO A 3 -8.66 28.71 5.68
CA PRO A 3 -9.01 29.64 4.61
C PRO A 3 -9.96 29.07 3.56
N GLU A 4 -9.91 27.76 3.30
CA GLU A 4 -10.76 27.09 2.31
C GLU A 4 -12.19 26.89 2.83
N MET A 5 -12.34 26.58 4.12
CA MET A 5 -13.64 26.53 4.79
C MET A 5 -14.37 27.88 4.68
N ASN A 6 -13.64 29.00 4.79
CA ASN A 6 -14.21 30.34 4.63
C ASN A 6 -14.65 30.63 3.18
N LYS A 7 -13.96 30.10 2.17
CA LYS A 7 -14.38 30.21 0.77
C LYS A 7 -15.62 29.35 0.49
N LEU A 8 -15.66 28.13 1.03
CA LEU A 8 -16.79 27.22 0.94
C LEU A 8 -18.04 27.80 1.62
N LEU A 9 -17.89 28.42 2.80
CA LEU A 9 -18.97 29.10 3.51
C LEU A 9 -19.50 30.31 2.72
N LYS A 10 -18.62 31.13 2.13
CA LYS A 10 -19.05 32.24 1.26
C LYS A 10 -19.82 31.75 0.04
N TRP A 11 -19.34 30.67 -0.57
CA TRP A 11 -20.01 30.03 -1.70
C TRP A 11 -21.37 29.45 -1.30
N SER A 12 -21.47 28.73 -0.17
CA SER A 12 -22.73 28.12 0.28
C SER A 12 -23.80 29.16 0.62
N VAL A 13 -23.41 30.25 1.29
CA VAL A 13 -24.32 31.38 1.60
C VAL A 13 -24.80 32.07 0.34
N ALA A 14 -23.92 32.26 -0.67
CA ALA A 14 -24.31 32.85 -1.95
C ALA A 14 -25.32 31.98 -2.71
N ASN A 15 -25.24 30.65 -2.58
CA ASN A 15 -26.10 29.71 -3.30
C ASN A 15 -27.34 29.27 -2.50
N SER A 16 -27.38 29.48 -1.18
CA SER A 16 -28.54 29.11 -0.34
C SER A 16 -29.68 30.13 -0.37
N GLN A 17 -29.43 31.37 -0.80
CA GLN A 17 -30.46 32.42 -0.90
C GLN A 17 -31.24 32.38 -2.23
N ALA A 18 -30.75 31.65 -3.24
CA ALA A 18 -31.43 31.52 -4.53
C ALA A 18 -32.68 30.61 -4.49
N SER A 19 -32.86 29.83 -3.41
CA SER A 19 -33.96 28.84 -3.28
C SER A 19 -35.12 29.28 -2.38
N VAL A 20 -35.04 30.43 -1.70
CA VAL A 20 -36.06 30.86 -0.70
C VAL A 20 -36.98 31.98 -1.24
N GLY A 21 -36.87 32.38 -2.51
CA GLY A 21 -37.59 33.55 -3.05
C GLY A 21 -38.41 33.32 -4.33
N ALA A 22 -38.66 32.08 -4.75
CA ALA A 22 -39.33 31.78 -6.02
C ALA A 22 -40.84 31.52 -5.87
N GLU A 23 -41.56 32.42 -5.20
CA GLU A 23 -43.01 32.61 -5.40
C GLU A 23 -43.22 34.07 -5.79
N GLY A 24 -43.01 34.40 -7.07
CA GLY A 24 -43.11 35.77 -7.56
C GLY A 24 -42.71 35.88 -9.02
N GLU A 25 -43.73 36.01 -9.86
CA GLU A 25 -43.75 36.24 -11.30
C GLU A 25 -42.55 36.98 -11.92
N GLY A 26 -42.06 36.42 -13.04
CA GLY A 26 -41.66 37.22 -14.19
C GLY A 26 -40.30 37.92 -14.12
N SER A 27 -39.22 37.16 -14.17
CA SER A 27 -38.00 37.48 -14.94
C SER A 27 -37.06 36.29 -14.84
N ALA A 28 -36.65 35.70 -15.96
CA ALA A 28 -35.57 34.72 -15.96
C ALA A 28 -34.29 35.38 -15.43
N PRO A 29 -33.78 35.02 -14.24
CA PRO A 29 -32.48 35.49 -13.83
C PRO A 29 -31.49 34.65 -14.62
N ASN A 30 -30.76 35.31 -15.52
CA ASN A 30 -29.53 34.83 -16.11
C ASN A 30 -28.72 34.10 -15.02
N ALA A 31 -28.70 32.75 -15.05
CA ALA A 31 -28.03 31.95 -14.02
C ALA A 31 -26.54 32.31 -14.02
N PRO A 32 -26.03 33.06 -13.02
CA PRO A 32 -24.69 33.61 -13.11
C PRO A 32 -23.72 32.56 -12.58
N ALA A 33 -22.77 32.12 -13.40
CA ALA A 33 -21.39 31.79 -13.02
C ALA A 33 -21.12 30.96 -11.72
N ALA A 34 -22.11 30.25 -11.17
CA ALA A 34 -22.00 29.58 -9.87
C ALA A 34 -21.31 28.22 -9.96
N ALA A 35 -21.38 27.56 -11.12
CA ALA A 35 -20.63 26.33 -11.39
C ALA A 35 -19.12 26.57 -11.54
N SER A 36 -18.69 27.79 -11.92
CA SER A 36 -17.29 28.11 -12.20
C SER A 36 -16.42 28.44 -10.98
N THR A 37 -16.99 28.50 -9.77
CA THR A 37 -16.27 28.85 -8.53
C THR A 37 -16.09 27.68 -7.56
N LEU A 38 -16.62 26.50 -7.88
CA LEU A 38 -16.35 25.25 -7.17
C LEU A 38 -14.97 24.71 -7.60
N THR A 39 -14.00 24.75 -6.68
CA THR A 39 -12.70 24.10 -6.89
C THR A 39 -12.73 22.64 -6.41
N PRO A 40 -11.89 21.74 -6.95
CA PRO A 40 -11.75 20.38 -6.44
C PRO A 40 -11.45 20.32 -4.94
N GLN A 41 -10.64 21.26 -4.41
CA GLN A 41 -10.37 21.40 -2.98
C GLN A 41 -11.63 21.76 -2.17
N MET A 42 -12.49 22.66 -2.68
CA MET A 42 -13.76 22.98 -2.02
C MET A 42 -14.73 21.80 -2.02
N ILE A 43 -14.73 21.01 -3.10
CA ILE A 43 -15.51 19.76 -3.20
C ILE A 43 -14.98 18.72 -2.20
N ASN A 44 -13.67 18.51 -2.13
CA ASN A 44 -13.06 17.60 -1.15
C ASN A 44 -13.29 18.05 0.30
N THR A 45 -13.39 19.36 0.55
CA THR A 45 -13.75 19.89 1.88
C THR A 45 -15.21 19.60 2.23
N LEU A 46 -16.10 19.56 1.24
CA LEU A 46 -17.54 19.35 1.43
C LEU A 46 -17.94 17.87 1.48
N PHE A 47 -17.31 17.03 0.64
CA PHE A 47 -17.64 15.61 0.48
C PHE A 47 -16.59 14.66 1.04
N GLY A 48 -15.46 15.19 1.52
CA GLY A 48 -14.25 14.40 1.79
C GLY A 48 -13.39 14.27 0.54
N GLY A 49 -12.07 14.16 0.72
CA GLY A 49 -11.18 13.71 -0.34
C GLY A 49 -11.39 12.22 -0.66
N PRO A 50 -10.69 11.68 -1.67
CA PRO A 50 -10.68 10.24 -1.92
C PRO A 50 -10.34 9.48 -0.63
N SER A 51 -11.04 8.37 -0.39
CA SER A 51 -10.75 7.52 0.77
C SER A 51 -9.37 6.87 0.62
N GLU A 52 -8.79 6.41 1.73
CA GLU A 52 -7.53 5.65 1.67
C GLU A 52 -7.66 4.43 0.76
N ALA A 53 -8.83 3.78 0.73
CA ALA A 53 -9.13 2.69 -0.19
C ALA A 53 -9.15 3.12 -1.68
N ASP A 54 -9.63 4.35 -1.97
CA ASP A 54 -9.55 4.92 -3.33
C ASP A 54 -8.10 5.20 -3.71
N LEU A 55 -7.31 5.74 -2.79
CA LEU A 55 -5.89 6.02 -3.00
C LEU A 55 -5.08 4.74 -3.21
N MET A 56 -5.37 3.68 -2.45
CA MET A 56 -4.74 2.36 -2.64
C MET A 56 -5.02 1.78 -4.03
N ARG A 57 -6.25 1.90 -4.53
CA ARG A 57 -6.61 1.47 -5.89
C ARG A 57 -5.89 2.30 -6.95
N ALA A 58 -5.95 3.62 -6.82
CA ALA A 58 -5.32 4.54 -7.76
C ALA A 58 -3.81 4.31 -7.88
N ALA A 59 -3.13 4.07 -6.75
CA ALA A 59 -1.72 3.74 -6.76
C ALA A 59 -1.45 2.41 -7.51
N MET A 60 -2.23 1.37 -7.24
CA MET A 60 -2.05 0.07 -7.91
C MET A 60 -2.35 0.13 -9.42
N GLU A 61 -3.32 0.95 -9.83
CA GLU A 61 -3.61 1.23 -11.25
C GLU A 61 -2.41 1.85 -11.95
N VAL A 62 -1.79 2.88 -11.38
CA VAL A 62 -0.60 3.53 -11.94
C VAL A 62 0.58 2.55 -12.06
N VAL A 63 0.79 1.70 -11.05
CA VAL A 63 1.88 0.71 -11.08
C VAL A 63 1.70 -0.30 -12.22
N HIS A 64 0.46 -0.70 -12.53
CA HIS A 64 0.13 -1.65 -13.60
C HIS A 64 -0.05 -1.00 -14.97
N ASP A 65 -0.16 0.31 -15.05
CA ASP A 65 -0.34 1.03 -16.31
C ASP A 65 0.89 0.90 -17.21
N ASN A 66 0.70 0.57 -18.48
CA ASN A 66 1.80 0.41 -19.44
C ASN A 66 2.26 1.75 -20.04
N GLU A 67 1.48 2.82 -19.90
CA GLU A 67 1.83 4.15 -20.43
C GLU A 67 2.62 4.99 -19.42
N SER A 68 2.42 4.75 -18.12
CA SER A 68 3.18 5.39 -17.05
C SER A 68 4.65 5.02 -17.10
N ASP A 69 5.51 6.05 -17.04
CA ASP A 69 6.96 5.85 -16.96
C ASP A 69 7.37 5.24 -15.60
N LEU A 70 8.62 4.76 -15.55
CA LEU A 70 9.15 4.12 -14.35
C LEU A 70 9.09 5.07 -13.13
N GLU A 71 9.42 6.35 -13.29
CA GLU A 71 9.44 7.32 -12.19
C GLU A 71 8.06 7.46 -11.54
N ASN A 72 7.00 7.63 -12.34
CA ASN A 72 5.63 7.72 -11.85
C ASN A 72 5.17 6.41 -11.18
N LYS A 73 5.59 5.25 -11.68
CA LYS A 73 5.32 3.97 -11.03
C LYS A 73 5.99 3.84 -9.67
N LEU A 74 7.22 4.33 -9.52
CA LEU A 74 7.92 4.30 -8.23
C LEU A 74 7.27 5.26 -7.22
N ILE A 75 6.84 6.45 -7.66
CA ILE A 75 6.07 7.38 -6.82
C ILE A 75 4.75 6.75 -6.38
N ALA A 76 4.04 6.07 -7.28
CA ALA A 76 2.81 5.37 -6.93
C ALA A 76 3.06 4.24 -5.92
N PHE A 77 4.18 3.53 -6.04
CA PHE A 77 4.60 2.55 -5.05
C PHE A 77 4.91 3.16 -3.68
N ASP A 78 5.64 4.27 -3.61
CA ASP A 78 5.91 4.98 -2.35
C ASP A 78 4.59 5.42 -1.69
N ASN A 79 3.64 5.97 -2.47
CA ASN A 79 2.33 6.35 -1.95
C ASN A 79 1.52 5.14 -1.45
N PHE A 80 1.56 4.02 -2.19
CA PHE A 80 0.90 2.79 -1.79
C PHE A 80 1.50 2.22 -0.51
N GLU A 81 2.82 2.23 -0.42
CA GLU A 81 3.58 1.78 0.74
C GLU A 81 3.18 2.55 2.01
N GLN A 82 3.19 3.88 1.95
CA GLN A 82 2.77 4.73 3.07
C GLN A 82 1.34 4.41 3.56
N LEU A 83 0.42 4.10 2.65
CA LEU A 83 -0.95 3.75 3.02
C LEU A 83 -1.01 2.42 3.78
N ILE A 84 -0.26 1.42 3.33
CA ILE A 84 -0.28 0.07 3.92
C ILE A 84 0.59 -0.07 5.18
N GLU A 85 1.38 0.94 5.55
CA GLU A 85 1.97 1.02 6.91
C GLU A 85 0.88 1.02 7.99
N GLY A 86 -0.31 1.55 7.68
CA GLY A 86 -1.49 1.47 8.54
C GLY A 86 -2.13 0.09 8.47
N ILE A 87 -2.22 -0.60 9.62
CA ILE A 87 -2.79 -1.96 9.72
C ILE A 87 -4.22 -2.04 9.16
N ASP A 88 -5.05 -1.02 9.38
CA ASP A 88 -6.43 -0.99 8.87
C ASP A 88 -6.48 -0.96 7.33
N ASN A 89 -5.54 -0.27 6.70
CA ASN A 89 -5.40 -0.23 5.24
C ASN A 89 -4.76 -1.50 4.69
N ALA A 90 -3.75 -2.06 5.38
CA ALA A 90 -3.18 -3.36 5.02
C ALA A 90 -4.24 -4.46 4.97
N ASN A 91 -5.18 -4.47 5.94
CA ASN A 91 -6.30 -5.42 5.96
C ASN A 91 -7.27 -5.25 4.77
N ASN A 92 -7.25 -4.11 4.08
CA ASN A 92 -8.08 -3.86 2.92
C ASN A 92 -7.54 -4.49 1.63
N LEU A 93 -6.33 -5.05 1.59
CA LEU A 93 -5.76 -5.64 0.37
C LEU A 93 -6.60 -6.77 -0.22
N VAL A 94 -7.19 -7.62 0.63
CA VAL A 94 -8.07 -8.71 0.20
C VAL A 94 -9.42 -8.19 -0.28
N PRO A 95 -10.21 -7.41 0.49
CA PRO A 95 -11.50 -6.91 0.01
C PRO A 95 -11.38 -5.97 -1.18
N LEU A 96 -10.24 -5.29 -1.37
CA LEU A 96 -9.97 -4.45 -2.54
C LEU A 96 -9.39 -5.22 -3.74
N ASN A 97 -9.14 -6.53 -3.60
CA ASN A 97 -8.50 -7.38 -4.62
C ASN A 97 -7.10 -6.88 -5.06
N LEU A 98 -6.37 -6.21 -4.17
CA LEU A 98 -5.05 -5.63 -4.45
C LEU A 98 -3.90 -6.60 -4.14
N TRP A 99 -4.17 -7.68 -3.40
CA TRP A 99 -3.18 -8.69 -3.06
C TRP A 99 -2.55 -9.36 -4.29
N LYS A 100 -3.38 -9.89 -5.18
CA LYS A 100 -2.92 -10.60 -6.38
C LYS A 100 -2.14 -9.67 -7.33
N PRO A 101 -2.63 -8.46 -7.67
CA PRO A 101 -1.85 -7.47 -8.43
C PRO A 101 -0.49 -7.16 -7.80
N LEU A 102 -0.42 -6.96 -6.48
CA LEU A 102 0.85 -6.68 -5.80
C LEU A 102 1.86 -7.83 -5.93
N VAL A 103 1.41 -9.07 -5.77
CA VAL A 103 2.28 -10.26 -5.88
C VAL A 103 2.73 -10.51 -7.33
N GLU A 104 1.88 -10.25 -8.32
CA GLU A 104 2.22 -10.41 -9.74
C GLU A 104 3.39 -9.51 -10.17
N LEU A 105 3.53 -8.33 -9.55
CA LEU A 105 4.63 -7.40 -9.80
C LEU A 105 6.02 -7.93 -9.37
N LEU A 106 6.09 -8.99 -8.57
CA LEU A 106 7.36 -9.69 -8.29
C LEU A 106 7.97 -10.33 -9.54
N LYS A 107 7.19 -10.52 -10.60
CA LYS A 107 7.62 -11.11 -11.88
C LYS A 107 7.86 -10.08 -12.98
N HIS A 108 7.76 -8.79 -12.65
CA HIS A 108 7.92 -7.71 -13.63
C HIS A 108 9.34 -7.66 -14.21
N ASP A 109 9.52 -7.27 -15.47
CA ASP A 109 10.83 -7.20 -16.14
C ASP A 109 11.77 -6.18 -15.48
N GLU A 110 11.23 -5.03 -15.09
CA GLU A 110 11.94 -3.98 -14.34
C GLU A 110 12.31 -4.39 -12.92
N ALA A 111 13.60 -4.32 -12.60
CA ALA A 111 14.14 -4.73 -11.30
C ALA A 111 13.66 -3.86 -10.13
N GLU A 112 13.46 -2.56 -10.37
CA GLU A 112 12.99 -1.64 -9.33
C GLU A 112 11.52 -1.91 -8.95
N ILE A 113 10.67 -2.27 -9.92
CA ILE A 113 9.28 -2.67 -9.66
C ILE A 113 9.23 -3.92 -8.78
N ARG A 114 10.04 -4.95 -9.10
CA ARG A 114 10.15 -6.14 -8.25
C ARG A 114 10.63 -5.80 -6.85
N ARG A 115 11.59 -4.87 -6.71
CA ARG A 115 12.10 -4.42 -5.41
C ARG A 115 10.99 -3.80 -4.57
N TYR A 116 10.19 -2.91 -5.14
CA TYR A 116 9.13 -2.21 -4.44
C TYR A 116 7.95 -3.12 -4.09
N ALA A 117 7.55 -4.02 -4.99
CA ALA A 117 6.56 -5.04 -4.69
C ALA A 117 7.00 -5.91 -3.50
N ALA A 118 8.25 -6.37 -3.52
CA ALA A 118 8.82 -7.12 -2.40
C ALA A 118 8.84 -6.29 -1.11
N TRP A 119 9.18 -5.00 -1.18
CA TRP A 119 9.17 -4.07 -0.05
C TRP A 119 7.78 -3.94 0.59
N CYS A 120 6.74 -3.72 -0.21
CA CYS A 120 5.37 -3.67 0.26
C CYS A 120 4.96 -4.97 0.96
N LEU A 121 5.34 -6.13 0.41
CA LEU A 121 5.05 -7.44 1.03
C LEU A 121 5.78 -7.66 2.37
N VAL A 122 6.93 -7.00 2.59
CA VAL A 122 7.60 -6.98 3.90
C VAL A 122 6.73 -6.32 4.94
N LEU A 123 6.18 -5.15 4.62
CA LEU A 123 5.37 -4.35 5.54
C LEU A 123 4.07 -5.06 5.91
N LEU A 124 3.57 -5.91 5.02
CA LEU A 124 2.37 -6.71 5.23
C LEU A 124 2.59 -7.94 6.11
N ASN A 125 3.85 -8.19 6.51
CA ASN A 125 4.23 -9.28 7.41
C ASN A 125 3.69 -10.66 6.96
N GLU A 126 3.63 -10.88 5.64
CA GLU A 126 3.18 -12.15 5.05
C GLU A 126 4.32 -13.14 5.01
N ILE A 127 4.70 -13.54 6.22
CA ILE A 127 5.80 -14.43 6.54
C ILE A 127 5.81 -15.70 5.67
N PRO A 128 4.68 -16.41 5.40
CA PRO A 128 4.71 -17.59 4.54
C PRO A 128 5.16 -17.30 3.10
N THR A 129 4.72 -16.17 2.54
CA THR A 129 5.10 -15.74 1.18
C THR A 129 6.57 -15.38 1.12
N LEU A 130 7.07 -14.66 2.13
CA LEU A 130 8.49 -14.30 2.23
C LEU A 130 9.37 -15.53 2.39
N VAL A 131 8.94 -16.54 3.16
CA VAL A 131 9.68 -17.81 3.31
C VAL A 131 9.73 -18.55 1.98
N ASN A 132 8.61 -18.64 1.25
CA ASN A 132 8.60 -19.25 -0.08
C ASN A 132 9.57 -18.54 -1.04
N LEU A 133 9.56 -17.21 -1.06
CA LEU A 133 10.50 -16.42 -1.86
C LEU A 133 11.95 -16.65 -1.41
N ALA A 134 12.19 -16.78 -0.10
CA ALA A 134 13.52 -17.04 0.44
C ALA A 134 14.07 -18.44 0.09
N THR A 135 13.21 -19.43 -0.19
CA THR A 135 13.61 -20.82 -0.46
C THR A 135 13.53 -21.23 -1.92
N THR A 136 12.75 -20.55 -2.76
CA THR A 136 12.51 -20.96 -4.15
C THR A 136 13.06 -19.99 -5.21
N GLU A 137 13.38 -18.75 -4.84
CA GLU A 137 13.83 -17.73 -5.79
C GLU A 137 15.27 -17.96 -6.27
N THR A 138 15.41 -18.05 -7.60
CA THR A 138 16.68 -18.25 -8.28
C THR A 138 17.53 -16.99 -8.30
N ASN A 139 16.91 -15.80 -8.34
CA ASN A 139 17.61 -14.52 -8.28
C ASN A 139 18.16 -14.25 -6.87
N PRO A 140 19.50 -14.22 -6.67
CA PRO A 140 20.08 -14.04 -5.33
C PRO A 140 19.74 -12.69 -4.68
N ALA A 141 19.51 -11.63 -5.48
CA ALA A 141 19.18 -10.32 -4.96
C ALA A 141 17.77 -10.27 -4.36
N ASN A 142 16.81 -10.91 -5.03
CA ASN A 142 15.44 -11.03 -4.52
C ASN A 142 15.39 -11.89 -3.24
N ARG A 143 16.12 -13.01 -3.23
CA ARG A 143 16.23 -13.88 -2.05
C ARG A 143 16.80 -13.15 -0.84
N LYS A 144 17.89 -12.40 -1.04
CA LYS A 144 18.51 -11.60 0.04
C LYS A 144 17.54 -10.57 0.62
N LYS A 145 16.69 -9.95 -0.22
CA LYS A 145 15.66 -9.00 0.22
C LYS A 145 14.56 -9.70 1.02
N ALA A 146 14.09 -10.87 0.57
CA ALA A 146 13.12 -11.68 1.31
C ALA A 146 13.62 -12.06 2.72
N ILE A 147 14.89 -12.46 2.83
CA ILE A 147 15.49 -12.82 4.12
C ILE A 147 15.63 -11.57 5.02
N TYR A 148 16.01 -10.44 4.46
CA TYR A 148 16.07 -9.17 5.20
C TYR A 148 14.68 -8.78 5.74
N ALA A 149 13.64 -8.94 4.92
CA ALA A 149 12.25 -8.70 5.27
C ALA A 149 11.77 -9.55 6.45
N ILE A 150 12.02 -10.87 6.37
CA ILE A 150 11.71 -11.81 7.45
C ILE A 150 12.44 -11.37 8.72
N SER A 151 13.74 -11.07 8.60
CA SER A 151 14.56 -10.65 9.73
C SER A 151 14.03 -9.39 10.42
N SER A 152 13.61 -8.37 9.68
CA SER A 152 13.00 -7.18 10.27
C SER A 152 11.63 -7.46 10.89
N ALA A 153 10.86 -8.36 10.29
CA ALA A 153 9.49 -8.65 10.72
C ALA A 153 9.41 -9.45 12.03
N VAL A 154 10.39 -10.32 12.31
CA VAL A 154 10.37 -11.24 13.46
C VAL A 154 11.15 -10.75 14.68
N ARG A 155 12.11 -9.84 14.51
CA ARG A 155 12.90 -9.30 15.63
C ARG A 155 12.03 -8.49 16.59
N ASN A 156 12.07 -8.83 17.87
CA ASN A 156 11.24 -8.28 18.93
C ASN A 156 9.72 -8.42 18.70
N HIS A 157 9.29 -9.33 17.82
CA HIS A 157 7.89 -9.55 17.48
C HIS A 157 7.53 -11.04 17.44
N GLN A 158 7.21 -11.60 18.60
CA GLN A 158 6.94 -13.03 18.78
C GLN A 158 5.84 -13.59 17.86
N PRO A 159 4.69 -12.93 17.63
CA PRO A 159 3.68 -13.44 16.72
C PRO A 159 4.19 -13.67 15.29
N ALA A 160 5.06 -12.80 14.77
CA ALA A 160 5.69 -12.99 13.46
C ALA A 160 6.73 -14.10 13.48
N LEU A 161 7.51 -14.22 14.57
CA LEU A 161 8.44 -15.35 14.74
C LEU A 161 7.72 -16.69 14.79
N ASP A 162 6.56 -16.76 15.45
CA ASP A 162 5.73 -17.96 15.49
C ASP A 162 5.17 -18.31 14.10
N ALA A 163 4.78 -17.30 13.32
CA ALA A 163 4.38 -17.47 11.93
C ALA A 163 5.55 -17.95 11.05
N LEU A 164 6.77 -17.47 11.31
CA LEU A 164 7.99 -17.90 10.63
C LEU A 164 8.29 -19.37 10.92
N ASN A 165 8.30 -19.73 12.19
CA ASN A 165 8.57 -21.10 12.63
C ASN A 165 7.58 -22.11 12.04
N LYS A 166 6.32 -21.71 11.83
CA LYS A 166 5.30 -22.55 11.15
C LYS A 166 5.49 -22.67 9.64
N SER A 167 6.13 -21.67 9.02
CA SER A 167 6.26 -21.57 7.56
C SER A 167 7.59 -22.14 7.04
N LEU A 168 8.61 -22.23 7.91
CA LEU A 168 9.92 -22.77 7.56
C LEU A 168 9.85 -24.27 7.20
N PRO A 169 10.63 -24.71 6.20
CA PRO A 169 10.83 -26.14 5.94
C PRO A 169 11.42 -26.89 7.14
N GLU A 170 11.43 -28.23 7.09
CA GLU A 170 12.10 -29.01 8.13
C GLU A 170 13.61 -28.70 8.23
N GLY A 171 14.13 -28.83 9.45
CA GLY A 171 15.55 -28.68 9.76
C GLY A 171 15.99 -27.29 10.21
N TYR A 172 15.12 -26.28 10.23
CA TYR A 172 15.47 -24.97 10.80
C TYR A 172 15.51 -25.00 12.34
N PRO A 173 16.39 -24.20 12.98
CA PRO A 173 16.49 -24.12 14.44
C PRO A 173 15.31 -23.29 15.00
N THR A 174 14.13 -23.91 15.08
CA THR A 174 12.88 -23.26 15.53
C THR A 174 12.56 -23.52 17.00
N ASP A 175 13.35 -24.36 17.68
CA ASP A 175 13.07 -24.78 19.06
C ASP A 175 13.43 -23.68 20.06
N LYS A 176 12.40 -23.15 20.75
CA LYS A 176 12.50 -22.16 21.83
C LYS A 176 13.07 -20.79 21.42
N THR A 177 12.96 -20.43 20.15
CA THR A 177 13.41 -19.13 19.68
C THR A 177 12.51 -18.02 20.25
N ASP A 178 13.11 -17.17 21.08
CA ASP A 178 12.49 -15.95 21.60
C ASP A 178 12.73 -14.82 20.59
N ALA A 179 11.73 -13.98 20.32
CA ALA A 179 11.88 -12.87 19.38
C ALA A 179 12.90 -11.80 19.84
N ALA A 180 13.26 -11.78 21.12
CA ALA A 180 14.36 -10.96 21.64
C ALA A 180 15.74 -11.62 21.48
N ASP A 181 15.80 -12.92 21.16
CA ASP A 181 17.04 -13.64 20.89
C ASP A 181 17.55 -13.35 19.49
N MET A 182 18.37 -12.31 19.37
CA MET A 182 18.96 -11.90 18.09
C MET A 182 19.89 -12.96 17.51
N ASP A 183 20.61 -13.71 18.35
CA ASP A 183 21.52 -14.76 17.91
C ASP A 183 20.74 -15.96 17.33
N GLY A 184 19.64 -16.34 17.99
CA GLY A 184 18.71 -17.36 17.50
C GLY A 184 18.07 -16.97 16.17
N ILE A 185 17.62 -15.72 16.03
CA ILE A 185 17.08 -15.20 14.77
C ILE A 185 18.15 -15.19 13.68
N ASP A 186 19.37 -14.75 13.99
CA ASP A 186 20.47 -14.71 13.02
C ASP A 186 20.85 -16.10 12.53
N ALA A 187 20.80 -17.13 13.39
CA ALA A 187 20.99 -18.52 12.99
C ALA A 187 19.93 -19.00 11.98
N ILE A 188 18.66 -18.60 12.15
CA ILE A 188 17.59 -18.88 11.18
C ILE A 188 17.88 -18.15 9.86
N MET A 189 18.27 -16.87 9.92
CA MET A 189 18.57 -16.07 8.73
C MET A 189 19.77 -16.60 7.95
N ASP A 190 20.83 -17.03 8.63
CA ASP A 190 22.00 -17.63 8.00
C ASP A 190 21.64 -18.96 7.33
N LYS A 191 20.78 -19.75 7.97
CA LYS A 191 20.29 -20.98 7.35
C LYS A 191 19.46 -20.69 6.09
N LEU A 192 18.58 -19.69 6.12
CA LEU A 192 17.84 -19.24 4.93
C LEU A 192 18.79 -18.77 3.81
N ARG A 193 19.87 -18.06 4.14
CA ARG A 193 20.87 -17.61 3.15
C ARG A 193 21.59 -18.78 2.49
N SER A 194 21.84 -19.84 3.24
CA SER A 194 22.48 -21.08 2.77
C SER A 194 21.51 -22.08 2.13
N HIS A 195 20.21 -21.78 2.08
CA HIS A 195 19.21 -22.71 1.59
C HIS A 195 19.49 -23.06 0.11
N PRO A 196 19.55 -24.36 -0.23
CA PRO A 196 19.72 -24.78 -1.62
C PRO A 196 18.46 -24.40 -2.40
N VAL A 197 18.64 -23.74 -3.54
CA VAL A 197 17.56 -23.45 -4.47
C VAL A 197 17.80 -24.30 -5.72
N ASP A 198 16.90 -25.24 -5.99
CA ASP A 198 16.98 -26.04 -7.21
C ASP A 198 16.75 -25.14 -8.42
N ALA A 199 17.76 -24.99 -9.27
CA ALA A 199 17.69 -24.18 -10.49
C ALA A 199 16.90 -24.87 -11.62
N SER A 200 15.92 -25.71 -11.29
CA SER A 200 15.23 -26.58 -12.25
C SER A 200 13.72 -26.37 -12.22
N ALA A 201 13.26 -25.39 -13.00
CA ALA A 201 12.07 -25.47 -13.87
C ALA A 201 12.09 -24.29 -14.85
#